data_AF-N8VSL4-F1
#
_entry.id   AF-N8VSL4-F1
#
_cell.length_a   1.000
_cell.length_b   1.000
_cell.length_c   1.000
_cell.angle_alpha   90.00
_cell.angle_beta   90.00
_cell.angle_gamma   90.00
#
_symmetry.space_group_name_H-M   'P 1'
#
loop_
_entity.id
_entity.type
_entity.pdbx_description
1 polymer ?
#
loop_
_entity_poly.entity_id
_entity_poly.type
_entity_poly.pdbx_seq_one_letter_code
_entity_poly.pdbx_strand_id
1 'polypeptide(L)'
;MSANQRDPQYKLRWSEELRDRITQSAKDHNRSMNADIIARLEASFKLDQAKDQMNDYFSVNDKIVEGFKRQEEILKTIVTTLVMEKNIDEELKNALMSYITKKD
;
A
#
# COMPACT_ATOMS: atom_id res chain seq x y z
N MET A 1 14.24 -6.19 48.37
CA MET A 1 12.97 -5.49 48.08
C MET A 1 13.14 -4.80 46.73
N SER A 2 12.70 -5.41 45.63
CA SER A 2 12.90 -4.87 44.28
C SER A 2 12.07 -3.60 44.12
N ALA A 3 12.68 -2.53 43.62
CA ALA A 3 12.05 -1.23 43.41
C ALA A 3 10.73 -1.37 42.63
N ASN A 4 9.66 -0.81 43.19
CA ASN A 4 8.31 -0.78 42.66
C ASN A 4 8.28 -0.66 41.13
N GLN A 5 7.59 -1.59 40.46
CA GLN A 5 7.08 -1.38 39.10
C GLN A 5 6.29 -0.06 39.10
N ARG A 6 6.83 0.96 38.44
CA ARG A 6 6.25 2.31 38.34
C ARG A 6 5.23 2.44 37.21
N ASP A 7 5.02 1.38 36.44
CA ASP A 7 4.13 1.41 35.30
C ASP A 7 2.66 1.35 35.75
N PRO A 8 1.78 2.17 35.15
CA PRO A 8 0.36 2.17 35.49
C PRO A 8 -0.25 0.79 35.22
N GLN A 9 -0.79 0.16 36.28
CA GLN A 9 -1.48 -1.12 36.15
C GLN A 9 -2.95 -0.89 35.80
N TYR A 10 -3.38 -1.41 34.64
CA TYR A 10 -4.76 -1.35 34.21
C TYR A 10 -5.47 -2.69 34.46
N LYS A 11 -6.59 -2.67 35.19
CA LYS A 11 -7.44 -3.85 35.37
C LYS A 11 -8.38 -4.01 34.18
N LEU A 12 -8.04 -4.94 33.29
CA LEU A 12 -8.84 -5.26 32.11
C LEU A 12 -10.17 -5.91 32.49
N ARG A 13 -11.24 -5.53 31.79
CA ARG A 13 -12.54 -6.21 31.80
C ARG A 13 -12.71 -6.95 30.48
N TRP A 14 -12.86 -8.26 30.55
CA TRP A 14 -12.94 -9.17 29.40
C TRP A 14 -13.74 -10.41 29.78
N SER A 15 -14.15 -11.20 28.79
CA SER A 15 -14.77 -12.50 29.03
C SER A 15 -13.77 -13.52 29.58
N GLU A 16 -14.27 -14.53 30.26
CA GLU A 16 -13.48 -15.66 30.74
C GLU A 16 -12.81 -16.40 29.56
N GLU A 17 -13.55 -16.61 28.48
CA GLU A 17 -13.03 -17.21 27.26
C GLU A 17 -11.82 -16.45 26.69
N LEU A 18 -11.89 -15.11 26.64
CA LEU A 18 -10.77 -14.30 26.16
C LEU A 18 -9.56 -14.42 27.08
N ARG A 19 -9.79 -14.46 28.40
CA ARG A 19 -8.73 -14.65 29.39
C ARG A 19 -8.04 -16.01 29.21
N ASP A 20 -8.79 -17.08 28.97
CA ASP A 20 -8.25 -18.42 28.77
C ASP A 20 -7.43 -18.51 27.50
N ARG A 21 -7.91 -17.90 26.41
CA ARG A 21 -7.16 -17.81 25.14
C ARG A 21 -5.82 -17.08 25.30
N ILE A 22 -5.80 -15.96 26.03
CA ILE A 22 -4.56 -15.23 26.31
C ILE A 22 -3.65 -16.03 27.24
N THR A 23 -4.21 -16.73 28.23
CA THR A 23 -3.44 -17.59 29.14
C THR A 23 -2.73 -18.71 28.38
N GLN A 24 -3.43 -19.37 27.47
CA GLN A 24 -2.84 -20.42 26.64
C GLN A 24 -1.76 -19.85 25.71
N SER A 25 -2.06 -18.75 25.00
CA SER A 25 -1.08 -18.07 24.15
C SER A 25 0.20 -17.70 24.90
N ALA A 26 0.06 -17.14 26.11
CA ALA A 26 1.19 -16.73 26.92
C ALA A 26 2.08 -17.93 27.29
N LYS A 27 1.47 -19.09 27.62
CA LYS A 27 2.20 -20.35 27.85
C LYS A 27 2.93 -20.82 26.60
N ASP A 28 2.25 -20.84 25.45
CA ASP A 28 2.84 -21.30 24.18
C ASP A 28 4.04 -20.44 23.75
N HIS A 29 4.01 -19.14 24.06
CA HIS A 29 5.08 -18.19 23.77
C HIS A 29 6.05 -17.99 24.95
N ASN A 30 5.96 -18.83 26.00
CA ASN A 30 6.81 -18.81 27.19
C ASN A 30 6.97 -17.41 27.84
N ARG A 31 5.85 -16.69 27.99
CA ARG A 31 5.81 -15.31 28.54
C ARG A 31 4.65 -15.12 29.51
N SER A 32 4.67 -14.00 30.26
CA SER A 32 3.55 -13.64 31.13
C SER A 32 2.33 -13.19 30.32
N MET A 33 1.13 -13.30 30.89
CA MET A 33 -0.09 -12.79 30.23
C MET A 33 0.04 -11.31 29.84
N ASN A 34 0.61 -10.48 30.71
CA ASN A 34 0.81 -9.06 30.41
C ASN A 34 1.77 -8.86 29.24
N ALA A 35 2.88 -9.62 29.18
CA ALA A 35 3.80 -9.58 28.05
C ALA A 35 3.14 -10.05 26.75
N ASP A 36 2.22 -11.02 26.81
CA ASP A 36 1.46 -11.49 25.66
C ASP A 36 0.51 -10.41 25.11
N ILE A 37 -0.22 -9.76 26.00
CA ILE A 37 -1.14 -8.67 25.65
C ILE A 37 -0.37 -7.50 25.02
N ILE A 38 0.74 -7.07 25.63
CA ILE A 38 1.56 -5.97 25.12
C ILE A 38 2.07 -6.30 23.72
N ALA A 39 2.65 -7.48 23.52
CA ALA A 39 3.18 -7.87 22.22
C ALA A 39 2.09 -7.95 21.14
N ARG A 40 0.89 -8.39 21.47
CA ARG A 40 -0.26 -8.41 20.54
C ARG A 40 -0.69 -6.99 20.15
N LEU A 41 -0.74 -6.08 21.11
CA LEU A 41 -1.07 -4.67 20.86
C LEU A 41 0.00 -3.98 20.02
N GLU A 42 1.28 -4.19 20.32
CA GLU A 42 2.38 -3.67 19.51
C GLU A 42 2.33 -4.21 18.07
N ALA A 43 2.02 -5.50 17.91
CA ALA A 43 1.87 -6.12 16.60
C ALA A 43 0.68 -5.51 15.82
N SER A 44 -0.45 -5.20 16.48
CA SER A 44 -1.57 -4.55 15.80
C SER A 44 -1.21 -3.15 15.30
N PHE A 45 -0.51 -2.35 16.11
CA PHE A 45 -0.07 -1.01 15.68
C PHE A 45 0.92 -1.07 14.51
N LYS A 46 1.86 -2.03 14.52
CA LYS A 46 2.79 -2.24 13.40
C LYS A 46 2.07 -2.64 12.12
N LEU A 47 1.04 -3.47 12.23
CA LEU A 47 0.24 -3.89 11.08
C LEU A 47 -0.53 -2.70 10.48
N ASP A 48 -1.11 -1.84 11.32
CA ASP A 48 -1.84 -0.67 10.84
C ASP A 48 -0.89 0.34 10.16
N GLN A 49 0.30 0.56 10.72
CA GLN A 49 1.35 1.35 10.06
C GLN A 49 1.76 0.78 8.70
N ALA A 50 1.92 -0.54 8.60
CA ALA A 50 2.27 -1.20 7.34
C ALA A 50 1.16 -1.05 6.29
N LYS A 51 -0.12 -1.09 6.70
CA LYS A 51 -1.25 -0.84 5.81
C LYS A 51 -1.27 0.60 5.31
N ASP A 52 -1.01 1.56 6.18
CA ASP A 52 -0.96 2.97 5.80
C ASP A 52 0.15 3.22 4.78
N GLN A 53 1.35 2.68 5.04
CA GLN A 53 2.48 2.74 4.09
C GLN A 53 2.17 2.07 2.76
N MET A 54 1.45 0.94 2.79
CA MET A 54 1.05 0.23 1.58
C MET A 54 0.05 1.06 0.77
N ASN A 55 -0.94 1.69 1.42
CA ASN A 55 -1.90 2.58 0.78
C ASN A 55 -1.21 3.79 0.12
N ASP A 56 -0.22 4.36 0.79
CA ASP A 56 0.58 5.46 0.24
C ASP A 56 1.34 5.03 -1.02
N TYR A 57 1.94 3.83 -1.01
CA TYR A 57 2.64 3.28 -2.17
C TYR A 57 1.69 3.08 -3.36
N PHE A 58 0.51 2.49 -3.14
CA PHE A 58 -0.49 2.31 -4.20
C PHE A 58 -0.94 3.66 -4.79
N SER A 59 -1.19 4.68 -3.96
CA SER A 59 -1.57 6.03 -4.40
C SER A 59 -0.51 6.69 -5.27
N VAL A 60 0.78 6.53 -4.93
CA VAL A 60 1.89 7.03 -5.76
C VAL A 60 1.94 6.28 -7.09
N ASN A 61 1.78 4.96 -7.07
CA ASN A 61 1.81 4.15 -8.28
C ASN A 61 0.66 4.51 -9.24
N ASP A 62 -0.55 4.74 -8.72
CA ASP A 62 -1.70 5.18 -9.51
C ASP A 62 -1.41 6.52 -10.20
N LYS A 63 -0.86 7.49 -9.47
CA LYS A 63 -0.45 8.79 -10.04
C LYS A 63 0.63 8.64 -11.12
N ILE A 64 1.57 7.72 -10.94
CA ILE A 64 2.61 7.44 -11.94
C ILE A 64 1.97 6.87 -13.21
N VAL A 65 1.08 5.89 -13.08
CA VAL A 65 0.37 5.28 -14.22
C VAL A 65 -0.49 6.31 -14.94
N GLU A 66 -1.22 7.15 -14.21
CA GLU A 66 -2.00 8.25 -14.80
C GLU A 66 -1.10 9.27 -15.52
N GLY A 67 0.07 9.58 -14.94
CA GLY A 67 1.07 10.44 -15.54
C GLY A 67 1.58 9.90 -16.88
N PHE A 68 1.91 8.61 -16.95
CA PHE A 68 2.34 7.97 -18.20
C PHE A 68 1.24 7.95 -19.26
N LYS A 69 0.01 7.62 -18.88
CA LYS A 69 -1.15 7.68 -19.80
C LYS A 69 -1.33 9.09 -20.38
N ARG A 70 -1.20 10.13 -19.54
CA ARG A 70 -1.29 11.51 -20.02
C ARG A 70 -0.16 11.86 -20.99
N GLN A 71 1.07 11.42 -20.73
CA GLN A 71 2.20 11.64 -21.63
C GLN A 71 1.98 10.96 -22.99
N GLU A 72 1.47 9.73 -22.99
CA GLU A 72 1.14 8.98 -24.19
C GLU A 72 0.11 9.73 -25.06
N GLU A 73 -0.97 10.23 -24.45
CA GLU A 73 -2.01 10.98 -25.17
C GLU A 73 -1.49 12.31 -25.75
N ILE A 74 -0.61 13.01 -25.01
CA ILE A 74 0.06 14.21 -25.52
C ILE A 74 0.94 13.86 -26.72
N LEU A 75 1.73 12.78 -26.64
CA LEU A 75 2.58 12.34 -27.74
C LEU A 75 1.76 11.96 -28.97
N LYS A 76 0.67 11.20 -28.81
CA LYS A 76 -0.27 10.88 -29.91
C LYS A 76 -0.80 12.15 -30.56
N THR A 77 -1.18 13.15 -29.77
CA THR A 77 -1.67 14.44 -30.28
C THR A 77 -0.60 15.15 -31.10
N ILE A 78 0.62 15.30 -30.56
CA ILE A 78 1.73 15.96 -31.24
C ILE A 78 2.06 15.26 -32.57
N VAL A 79 2.19 13.93 -32.56
CA VAL A 79 2.49 13.16 -33.77
C VAL A 79 1.38 13.32 -34.80
N THR A 80 0.11 13.25 -34.38
CA THR A 80 -1.03 13.46 -35.27
C THR A 80 -0.98 14.84 -35.93
N THR A 81 -0.75 15.90 -35.16
CA THR A 81 -0.63 17.26 -35.68
C THR A 81 0.53 17.38 -36.67
N LEU A 82 1.71 16.86 -36.33
CA LEU A 82 2.88 16.89 -37.21
C LEU A 82 2.64 16.13 -38.52
N VAL A 83 1.96 14.98 -38.45
CA VAL A 83 1.58 14.17 -39.64
C VAL A 83 0.58 14.91 -40.51
N MET A 84 -0.35 15.67 -39.92
CA MET A 84 -1.33 16.46 -40.67
C MET A 84 -0.73 17.72 -41.30
N GLU A 85 0.26 18.35 -40.66
CA GLU A 85 0.85 19.62 -41.10
C GLU A 85 2.03 19.49 -42.08
N LYS A 86 2.68 18.32 -42.13
CA LYS A 86 3.89 18.10 -42.93
C LYS A 86 3.59 17.28 -44.19
N ASN A 87 4.27 17.59 -45.29
CA ASN A 87 4.29 16.77 -46.51
C ASN A 87 5.24 15.57 -46.31
N ILE A 88 4.88 14.67 -45.40
CA ILE A 88 5.66 13.47 -45.08
C ILE A 88 5.37 12.40 -46.13
N ASP A 89 6.35 11.52 -46.37
CA ASP A 89 6.16 10.33 -47.20
C ASP A 89 4.96 9.49 -46.72
N GLU A 90 4.13 9.02 -47.66
CA GLU A 90 2.88 8.33 -47.34
C GLU A 90 3.08 6.97 -46.65
N GLU A 91 4.23 6.31 -46.85
CA GLU A 91 4.56 5.08 -46.12
C GLU A 91 4.75 5.38 -44.63
N LEU A 92 5.46 6.46 -44.32
CA LEU A 92 5.71 6.88 -42.94
C LEU A 92 4.43 7.38 -42.25
N LYS A 93 3.58 8.10 -42.98
CA LYS A 93 2.26 8.55 -42.50
C LYS A 93 1.35 7.38 -42.18
N ASN A 94 1.26 6.38 -43.06
CA ASN A 94 0.45 5.18 -42.81
C ASN A 94 0.97 4.36 -41.64
N ALA A 95 2.30 4.21 -41.50
CA ALA A 95 2.92 3.54 -40.36
C ALA A 95 2.56 4.23 -39.04
N LEU A 96 2.70 5.55 -38.95
CA LEU A 96 2.37 6.33 -37.74
C LEU A 96 0.87 6.28 -37.41
N MET A 97 -0.01 6.41 -38.41
CA MET A 97 -1.46 6.32 -38.20
C MET A 97 -1.88 4.95 -37.67
N SER A 98 -1.23 3.87 -38.11
CA SER A 98 -1.50 2.52 -37.60
C SER A 98 -1.14 2.34 -36.12
N TYR A 99 -0.09 3.02 -35.65
CA TYR A 99 0.33 3.00 -34.25
C TYR A 99 -0.58 3.86 -33.37
N ILE A 100 -1.06 5.00 -33.88
CA ILE A 100 -1.99 5.88 -33.15
C ILE A 100 -3.36 5.22 -33.00
N THR A 101 -3.80 4.44 -33.99
CA THR A 101 -5.12 3.80 -34.02
C THR A 101 -5.15 2.38 -33.45
N LYS A 102 -3.99 1.78 -33.18
CA LYS A 102 -3.91 0.51 -32.45
C LYS A 102 -4.39 0.74 -31.01
N LYS A 103 -5.59 0.26 -30.75
CA LYS A 103 -6.21 0.20 -29.44
C LYS A 103 -5.81 -1.13 -28.82
N ASP A 104 -5.11 -1.09 -27.68
CA ASP A 104 -5.01 -2.26 -26.79
C ASP A 104 -6.40 -2.63 -26.23
#